data_AF-A0A915XYS3-F1
#
_entry.id   AF-A0A915XYS3-F1
#
_cell.length_a   1.000
_cell.length_b   1.000
_cell.length_c   1.000
_cell.angle_alpha   90.00
_cell.angle_beta   90.00
_cell.angle_gamma   90.00
#
_symmetry.space_group_name_H-M   'P 1'
#
loop_
_entity.id
_entity.type
_entity.pdbx_description
1 polymer ?
#
loop_
_entity_poly.entity_id
_entity_poly.type
_entity_poly.pdbx_seq_one_letter_code
_entity_poly.pdbx_strand_id
1 'polypeptide(L)'
;MTDQKFAALKTKLQQEPNHADVMYYFFDHFADHQAFIKMSQPVTDEERLKPIHAVLLLNLQLLLGKRQVALIAPMVLSVPKHKLLHGSFLTEGMSVGAFFYYEDIDMGLVGVTGGRLGDQLLSARFQLAIGAPNSE
;
A
#
# COMPACT_ATOMS: atom_id res chain seq x y z
N MET A 1 9.66 -11.05 13.71
CA MET A 1 9.21 -11.08 12.30
C MET A 1 10.07 -12.08 11.55
N THR A 2 9.51 -12.92 10.67
CA THR A 2 10.30 -13.93 9.93
C THR A 2 10.31 -13.64 8.43
N ASP A 3 11.39 -14.03 7.76
CA ASP A 3 11.52 -13.91 6.29
C ASP A 3 10.40 -14.66 5.55
N GLN A 4 9.88 -15.74 6.15
CA GLN A 4 8.75 -16.52 5.63
C GLN A 4 7.46 -15.70 5.52
N LYS A 5 7.17 -14.80 6.47
CA LYS A 5 5.98 -13.93 6.41
C LYS A 5 6.05 -12.96 5.24
N PHE A 6 7.22 -12.36 5.00
CA PHE A 6 7.43 -11.48 3.83
C PHE A 6 7.26 -12.24 2.52
N ALA A 7 7.86 -13.44 2.42
CA ALA A 7 7.68 -14.29 1.24
C ALA A 7 6.20 -14.64 1.01
N ALA A 8 5.47 -14.99 2.07
CA ALA A 8 4.04 -15.30 2.00
C ALA A 8 3.20 -14.09 1.59
N LEU A 9 3.46 -12.90 2.13
CA LEU A 9 2.78 -11.67 1.71
C LEU A 9 3.00 -11.39 0.22
N LYS A 10 4.24 -11.55 -0.26
CA LYS A 10 4.60 -11.36 -1.68
C LYS A 10 3.88 -12.36 -2.58
N THR A 11 3.89 -13.66 -2.22
CA THR A 11 3.17 -14.70 -2.97
C THR A 11 1.67 -14.43 -3.01
N LYS A 12 1.07 -14.05 -1.86
CA LYS A 12 -0.35 -13.69 -1.79
C LYS A 12 -0.68 -12.50 -2.69
N LEU A 13 0.13 -11.45 -2.67
CA LEU A 13 -0.07 -10.28 -3.53
C LEU A 13 -0.12 -10.66 -5.02
N GLN A 14 0.73 -11.60 -5.46
CA GLN A 14 0.78 -12.04 -6.84
C GLN A 14 -0.37 -12.98 -7.23
N GLN A 15 -0.73 -13.91 -6.35
CA GLN A 15 -1.56 -15.06 -6.71
C GLN A 15 -3.00 -14.98 -6.22
N GLU A 16 -3.26 -14.27 -5.12
CA GLU A 16 -4.58 -14.24 -4.49
C GLU A 16 -5.53 -13.33 -5.29
N PRO A 17 -6.65 -13.86 -5.83
CA PRO A 17 -7.64 -13.04 -6.51
C PRO A 17 -8.35 -12.07 -5.56
N ASN A 18 -8.56 -12.46 -4.30
CA ASN A 18 -9.25 -11.61 -3.32
C ASN A 18 -8.28 -10.63 -2.64
N HIS A 19 -8.33 -9.36 -3.05
CA HIS A 19 -7.43 -8.33 -2.55
C HIS A 19 -7.63 -8.05 -1.05
N ALA A 20 -8.85 -8.19 -0.54
CA ALA A 20 -9.14 -7.98 0.87
C ALA A 20 -8.38 -8.99 1.74
N ASP A 21 -8.32 -10.26 1.32
CA ASP A 21 -7.61 -11.32 2.06
C ASP A 21 -6.10 -11.07 2.13
N VAL A 22 -5.52 -10.48 1.07
CA VAL A 22 -4.12 -10.06 1.08
C VAL A 22 -3.91 -8.91 2.07
N MET A 23 -4.83 -7.94 2.11
CA MET A 23 -4.73 -6.81 3.02
C MET A 23 -4.92 -7.24 4.49
N TYR A 24 -5.86 -8.15 4.77
CA TYR A 24 -6.01 -8.72 6.12
C TYR A 24 -4.75 -9.46 6.56
N TYR A 25 -4.13 -10.24 5.67
CA TYR A 25 -2.84 -10.86 5.96
C TYR A 25 -1.76 -9.83 6.33
N PHE A 26 -1.74 -8.67 5.66
CA PHE A 26 -0.84 -7.58 6.02
C PHE A 26 -1.14 -7.01 7.41
N PHE A 27 -2.40 -6.76 7.73
CA PHE A 27 -2.81 -6.27 9.05
C PHE A 27 -2.48 -7.26 10.17
N ASP A 28 -2.83 -8.54 10.02
CA ASP A 28 -2.65 -9.58 11.04
C ASP A 28 -1.19 -9.86 11.39
N HIS A 29 -0.27 -9.53 10.50
CA HIS A 29 1.12 -9.96 10.61
C HIS A 29 2.16 -8.85 10.59
N PHE A 30 1.80 -7.62 10.19
CA PHE A 30 2.77 -6.55 9.98
C PHE A 30 2.37 -5.22 10.62
N ALA A 31 1.21 -4.67 10.27
CA ALA A 31 0.89 -3.24 10.40
C ALA A 31 1.13 -2.65 11.81
N ASP A 32 0.85 -3.40 12.87
CA ASP A 32 1.00 -2.98 14.27
C ASP A 32 2.12 -3.74 15.02
N HIS A 33 2.82 -4.67 14.35
CA HIS A 33 3.85 -5.50 14.98
C HIS A 33 5.12 -4.69 15.22
N GLN A 34 5.52 -4.49 16.48
CA GLN A 34 6.73 -3.72 16.82
C GLN A 34 8.00 -4.20 16.10
N ALA A 35 8.12 -5.51 15.85
CA ALA A 35 9.26 -6.05 15.11
C ALA A 35 9.32 -5.55 13.66
N PHE A 36 8.16 -5.33 13.02
CA PHE A 36 8.07 -4.75 11.68
C PHE A 36 8.42 -3.26 11.69
N ILE A 37 7.86 -2.52 12.66
CA ILE A 37 8.10 -1.09 12.82
C ILE A 37 9.60 -0.81 13.05
N LYS A 38 10.27 -1.61 13.89
CA LYS A 38 11.72 -1.49 14.14
C LYS A 38 12.61 -1.76 12.92
N MET A 39 12.11 -2.51 11.95
CA MET A 39 12.80 -2.76 10.68
C MET A 39 12.54 -1.68 9.63
N SER A 40 11.61 -0.76 9.93
CA SER A 40 11.15 0.26 9.00
C SER A 40 11.94 1.57 9.14
N GLN A 41 12.17 2.25 8.03
CA GLN A 41 12.83 3.55 7.97
C GLN A 41 11.98 4.54 7.16
N PRO A 42 11.81 5.80 7.61
CA PRO A 42 11.12 6.82 6.84
C PRO A 42 11.72 7.00 5.45
N VAL A 43 10.86 7.09 4.44
CA VAL A 43 11.27 7.53 3.10
C VAL A 43 11.11 9.03 3.02
N THR A 44 12.22 9.75 2.87
CA THR A 44 12.25 11.22 2.76
C THR A 44 12.59 11.70 1.35
N ASP A 45 12.91 10.77 0.44
CA ASP A 45 13.26 11.06 -0.94
C ASP A 45 12.01 11.36 -1.76
N GLU A 46 11.83 12.61 -2.17
CA GLU A 46 10.67 13.08 -2.91
C GLU A 46 10.48 12.36 -4.25
N GLU A 47 11.57 11.98 -4.93
CA GLU A 47 11.48 11.27 -6.22
C GLU A 47 10.95 9.84 -6.04
N ARG A 48 11.17 9.23 -4.88
CA ARG A 48 10.57 7.93 -4.52
C ARG A 48 9.13 8.06 -4.04
N LEU A 49 8.80 9.14 -3.34
CA LEU A 49 7.46 9.38 -2.81
C LEU A 49 6.44 9.74 -3.90
N LYS A 50 6.86 10.54 -4.89
CA LYS A 50 5.99 11.04 -5.96
C LYS A 50 5.24 9.96 -6.73
N PRO A 51 5.87 8.90 -7.29
CA PRO A 51 5.14 7.85 -8.00
C PRO A 51 4.21 7.06 -7.08
N ILE A 52 4.61 6.83 -5.82
CA ILE A 52 3.76 6.17 -4.81
C ILE A 52 2.50 6.99 -4.56
N HIS A 53 2.64 8.29 -4.28
CA HIS A 53 1.48 9.15 -4.04
C HIS A 53 0.56 9.23 -5.27
N ALA A 54 1.13 9.34 -6.47
CA ALA A 54 0.35 9.39 -7.71
C ALA A 54 -0.50 8.13 -7.92
N VAL A 55 0.10 6.94 -7.76
CA VAL A 55 -0.63 5.68 -7.95
C VAL A 55 -1.69 5.46 -6.87
N LEU A 56 -1.42 5.85 -5.63
CA LEU A 56 -2.38 5.74 -4.53
C LEU A 56 -3.58 6.65 -4.80
N LEU A 57 -3.35 7.90 -5.20
CA LEU A 57 -4.42 8.83 -5.56
C LEU A 57 -5.29 8.28 -6.69
N LEU A 58 -4.68 7.75 -7.76
CA LEU A 58 -5.42 7.16 -8.89
C LEU A 58 -6.31 5.99 -8.43
N ASN A 59 -5.75 5.06 -7.66
CA ASN A 59 -6.51 3.91 -7.16
C ASN A 59 -7.61 4.33 -6.19
N LEU A 60 -7.38 5.30 -5.33
CA LEU A 60 -8.40 5.79 -4.40
C LEU A 60 -9.53 6.52 -5.11
N GLN A 61 -9.24 7.29 -6.16
CA GLN A 61 -10.28 7.91 -6.99
C GLN A 61 -11.22 6.87 -7.59
N LEU A 62 -10.65 5.77 -8.10
CA LEU A 62 -11.41 4.65 -8.65
C LEU A 62 -12.21 3.92 -7.57
N LEU A 63 -11.56 3.53 -6.46
CA LEU A 63 -12.19 2.79 -5.37
C LEU A 63 -13.33 3.58 -4.71
N LEU A 64 -13.13 4.89 -4.50
CA LEU A 64 -14.11 5.75 -3.84
C LEU A 64 -15.15 6.34 -4.80
N GLY A 65 -15.00 6.12 -6.12
CA GLY A 65 -15.87 6.73 -7.13
C GLY A 65 -15.83 8.26 -7.12
N LYS A 66 -14.68 8.85 -6.77
CA LYS A 66 -14.50 10.30 -6.61
C LYS A 66 -13.47 10.83 -7.58
N ARG A 67 -13.76 11.99 -8.20
CA ARG A 67 -12.80 12.70 -9.07
C ARG A 67 -11.63 13.31 -8.30
N GLN A 68 -11.87 13.74 -7.07
CA GLN A 68 -10.86 14.36 -6.22
C GLN A 68 -10.77 13.58 -4.92
N VAL A 69 -9.55 13.19 -4.59
CA VAL A 69 -9.16 12.55 -3.33
C VAL A 69 -7.86 13.20 -2.90
N ALA A 70 -7.68 13.40 -1.60
CA ALA A 70 -6.43 13.86 -1.02
C ALA A 70 -5.84 12.76 -0.12
N LEU A 71 -4.52 12.59 -0.19
CA LEU A 71 -3.77 11.86 0.84
C LEU A 71 -3.47 12.85 1.97
N ILE A 72 -4.14 12.67 3.11
CA ILE A 72 -3.94 13.51 4.29
C ILE A 72 -2.93 12.82 5.19
N ALA A 73 -1.88 13.56 5.56
CA ALA A 73 -0.76 13.08 6.39
C ALA A 73 -0.19 11.71 5.93
N PRO A 74 0.18 11.54 4.63
CA PRO A 74 0.73 10.28 4.18
C PRO A 74 2.07 10.01 4.86
N MET A 75 2.23 8.79 5.35
CA MET A 75 3.49 8.27 5.88
C MET A 75 3.95 7.13 4.99
N VAL A 76 5.20 7.19 4.53
CA VAL A 76 5.82 6.11 3.75
C VAL A 76 7.08 5.65 4.46
N LEU A 77 7.12 4.35 4.70
CA LEU A 77 8.18 3.65 5.39
C LEU A 77 8.75 2.58 4.45
N SER A 78 10.05 2.34 4.54
CA SER A 78 10.74 1.29 3.80
C SER A 78 11.26 0.21 4.74
N VAL A 79 11.23 -1.03 4.28
CA VAL A 79 11.91 -2.18 4.91
C VAL A 79 12.95 -2.69 3.92
N PRO A 80 14.17 -2.11 3.92
CA PRO A 80 15.14 -2.28 2.83
C PRO A 80 15.50 -3.74 2.54
N LYS A 81 15.66 -4.58 3.58
CA LYS A 81 15.98 -6.01 3.43
C LYS A 81 14.97 -6.75 2.55
N HIS A 82 13.70 -6.33 2.59
CA HIS A 82 12.60 -7.00 1.88
C HIS A 82 12.12 -6.23 0.65
N LYS A 83 12.78 -5.12 0.30
CA LYS A 83 12.39 -4.24 -0.82
C LYS A 83 10.91 -3.87 -0.77
N LEU A 84 10.43 -3.60 0.45
CA LEU A 84 9.03 -3.33 0.74
C LEU A 84 8.90 -1.87 1.17
N LEU A 85 8.03 -1.13 0.49
CA LEU A 85 7.46 0.12 0.98
C LEU A 85 6.10 -0.17 1.61
N HIS A 86 5.77 0.54 2.67
CA HIS A 86 4.46 0.47 3.29
C HIS A 86 4.12 1.82 3.93
N GLY A 87 2.85 1.98 4.28
CA GLY A 87 2.44 3.22 4.88
C GLY A 87 0.96 3.29 5.16
N SER A 88 0.61 4.43 5.75
CA SER A 88 -0.77 4.79 6.07
C SER A 88 -1.03 6.23 5.67
N PHE A 89 -2.29 6.53 5.46
CA PHE A 89 -2.78 7.87 5.16
C PHE A 89 -4.22 8.00 5.64
N LEU A 90 -4.70 9.23 5.73
CA LEU A 90 -6.11 9.53 5.88
C LEU A 90 -6.67 10.01 4.54
N THR A 91 -7.97 9.81 4.32
CA THR A 91 -8.70 10.48 3.25
C THR A 91 -9.79 11.37 3.84
N GLU A 92 -10.38 12.22 3.00
CA GLU A 92 -11.56 12.98 3.39
C GLU A 92 -12.69 12.08 3.93
N GLY A 93 -13.39 12.55 4.97
CA GLY A 93 -14.44 11.77 5.62
C GLY A 93 -13.95 10.77 6.68
N MET A 94 -12.70 10.93 7.14
CA MET A 94 -12.07 10.14 8.23
C MET A 94 -11.93 8.64 7.92
N SER A 95 -11.85 8.27 6.64
CA SER A 95 -11.42 6.93 6.26
C SER A 95 -9.90 6.80 6.40
N VAL A 96 -9.46 5.63 6.84
CA VAL A 96 -8.05 5.28 7.05
C VAL A 96 -7.62 4.39 5.90
N GLY A 97 -6.51 4.76 5.28
CA GLY A 97 -5.87 4.00 4.23
C GLY A 97 -4.56 3.38 4.69
N ALA A 98 -4.28 2.18 4.20
CA ALA A 98 -3.01 1.52 4.33
C ALA A 98 -2.57 0.97 2.97
N PHE A 99 -1.27 0.91 2.76
CA PHE A 99 -0.72 0.30 1.56
C PHE A 99 0.60 -0.40 1.84
N PHE A 100 0.96 -1.29 0.93
CA PHE A 100 2.30 -1.83 0.81
C PHE A 100 2.66 -2.09 -0.65
N TYR A 101 3.94 -2.05 -0.99
CA TYR A 101 4.46 -2.15 -2.35
C TYR A 101 5.83 -2.84 -2.33
N TYR A 102 5.98 -3.89 -3.13
CA TYR A 102 7.25 -4.58 -3.33
C TYR A 102 7.97 -4.02 -4.56
N GLU A 103 9.11 -3.39 -4.32
CA GLU A 103 9.92 -2.73 -5.35
C GLU A 103 10.52 -3.74 -6.36
N ASP A 104 10.75 -5.00 -5.96
CA ASP A 104 11.36 -6.01 -6.84
C ASP A 104 10.40 -6.72 -7.79
N ILE A 105 9.10 -6.63 -7.55
CA ILE A 105 8.07 -7.22 -8.43
C ILE A 105 7.12 -6.16 -9.01
N ASP A 106 7.41 -4.87 -8.79
CA ASP A 106 6.57 -3.73 -9.17
C ASP A 106 5.09 -3.98 -8.92
N MET A 107 4.75 -4.31 -7.68
CA MET A 107 3.38 -4.63 -7.30
C MET A 107 3.10 -4.19 -5.88
N GLY A 108 1.95 -3.55 -5.68
CA GLY A 108 1.46 -3.14 -4.39
C GLY A 108 -0.03 -3.34 -4.24
N LEU A 109 -0.50 -3.11 -3.03
CA LEU A 109 -1.90 -3.15 -2.66
C LEU A 109 -2.21 -1.94 -1.78
N VAL A 110 -3.29 -1.26 -2.08
CA VAL A 110 -3.88 -0.22 -1.24
C VAL A 110 -5.24 -0.69 -0.74
N GLY A 111 -5.56 -0.34 0.50
CA GLY A 111 -6.83 -0.61 1.14
C GLY A 111 -7.30 0.61 1.90
N VAL A 112 -8.59 0.89 1.87
CA VAL A 112 -9.24 1.98 2.58
C VAL A 112 -10.51 1.49 3.27
N THR A 113 -10.70 1.92 4.52
CA THR A 113 -11.84 1.54 5.36
C THR A 113 -12.20 2.67 6.33
N GLY A 114 -13.29 2.53 7.08
CA GLY A 114 -13.73 3.52 8.07
C GLY A 114 -14.43 4.74 7.45
N GLY A 115 -14.78 5.71 8.29
CA GLY A 115 -15.55 6.88 7.87
C GLY A 115 -16.89 6.47 7.26
N ARG A 116 -17.18 6.95 6.04
CA ARG A 116 -18.41 6.61 5.32
C ARG A 116 -18.49 5.16 4.83
N LEU A 117 -17.36 4.44 4.84
CA LEU A 117 -17.30 3.02 4.47
C LEU A 117 -17.67 2.10 5.64
N GLY A 118 -17.70 2.61 6.88
CA GLY A 118 -17.86 1.76 8.06
C GLY A 118 -16.80 0.66 8.10
N ASP A 119 -17.23 -0.58 8.30
CA ASP A 119 -16.34 -1.76 8.34
C ASP A 119 -15.97 -2.31 6.95
N GLN A 120 -16.48 -1.70 5.87
CA GLN A 120 -16.15 -2.14 4.52
C GLN A 120 -14.70 -1.79 4.19
N LEU A 121 -13.96 -2.79 3.70
CA LEU A 121 -12.63 -2.61 3.13
C LEU A 121 -12.71 -2.58 1.60
N LEU A 122 -12.38 -1.44 1.01
CA LEU A 122 -12.15 -1.32 -0.42
C LEU A 122 -10.65 -1.47 -0.68
N SER A 123 -10.27 -2.30 -1.65
CA SER A 123 -8.86 -2.54 -1.95
C SER A 123 -8.59 -2.72 -3.44
N ALA A 124 -7.39 -2.34 -3.87
CA ALA A 124 -6.93 -2.48 -5.23
C ALA A 124 -5.44 -2.81 -5.27
N ARG A 125 -5.09 -3.75 -6.15
CA ARG A 125 -3.70 -3.99 -6.56
C ARG A 125 -3.27 -2.91 -7.56
N PHE A 126 -2.01 -2.49 -7.45
CA PHE A 126 -1.42 -1.49 -8.33
C PHE A 126 0.02 -1.82 -8.70
N GLN A 127 0.51 -1.15 -9.73
CA GLN A 127 1.92 -1.15 -10.16
C GLN A 127 2.33 0.30 -10.42
N LEU A 128 3.62 0.61 -10.26
CA LEU A 128 4.14 1.94 -10.58
C LEU A 128 4.57 2.05 -12.04
N ALA A 129 4.85 0.93 -12.72
CA ALA A 129 5.32 0.88 -14.09
C ALA A 129 6.58 1.73 -14.34
N ILE A 130 7.45 1.84 -13.33
CA ILE A 130 8.71 2.59 -13.43
C ILE A 130 9.65 1.80 -14.35
N GLY A 131 9.65 2.14 -15.64
CA GLY A 131 10.53 1.56 -16.65
C GLY A 131 9.85 0.85 -17.83
N ALA A 132 8.52 0.82 -17.91
CA ALA A 132 7.86 0.47 -19.17
C ALA A 132 7.98 1.68 -20.13
N PRO A 133 8.65 1.57 -21.28
CA PRO A 133 8.52 2.61 -22.30
C PRO A 133 7.05 2.69 -22.67
N ASN A 134 6.52 3.92 -22.72
CA ASN A 134 5.23 4.16 -23.36
C ASN A 134 5.30 3.58 -24.77
N SER A 135 4.64 2.46 -25.00
CA SER A 135 4.32 2.02 -26.35
C SER A 135 3.14 2.86 -26.82
N GLU A 136 3.45 4.03 -27.36
CA GLU A 136 2.63 4.78 -28.32
C GLU A 136 3.40 4.94 -29.63
#